data_AF-T0ZZ40-F1
#
_entry.id   AF-T0ZZ40-F1
#
_cell.length_a   1.000
_cell.length_b   1.000
_cell.length_c   1.000
_cell.angle_alpha   90.00
_cell.angle_beta   90.00
_cell.angle_gamma   90.00
#
_symmetry.space_group_name_H-M   'P 1'
#
loop_
_entity.id
_entity.type
_entity.pdbx_description
1 polymer ?
#
loop_
_entity_poly.entity_id
_entity_poly.type
_entity_poly.pdbx_seq_one_letter_code
_entity_poly.pdbx_strand_id
1 'polypeptide(L)'
;PATVSRVAVLDRTKEPGSLGEPLFLDVLSALAEAHSRAERSLMPLVIGGRFGLSSKEFTPGMVAGVFAELQRDQPRRRFTVGINDDVSGTSIAYPAGLDIESPSTVRAVFFGLGSDGTVGANKNTIKILGGDADQYAQGYFVYDSKKSGSQTVSHLRFGPNPIRAPYLVNQ
;
A
#
# COMPACT_ATOMS: atom_id res chain seq x y z
N PRO A 1 14.56 15.67 3.20
CA PRO A 1 15.26 16.82 2.57
C PRO A 1 14.96 18.15 3.30
N ALA A 2 15.87 19.12 3.28
CA ALA A 2 15.63 20.44 3.87
C ALA A 2 14.45 21.17 3.20
N THR A 3 14.25 20.96 1.90
CA THR A 3 13.23 21.60 1.05
C THR A 3 11.78 21.13 1.27
N VAL A 4 11.55 20.08 2.08
CA VAL A 4 10.20 19.54 2.28
C VAL A 4 9.30 20.54 3.03
N SER A 5 8.20 20.94 2.41
CA SER A 5 7.21 21.85 3.01
C SER A 5 5.91 21.16 3.44
N ARG A 6 5.69 19.91 3.01
CA ARG A 6 4.47 19.14 3.25
C ARG A 6 4.79 17.67 3.44
N VAL A 7 4.16 17.02 4.42
CA VAL A 7 4.33 15.61 4.76
C VAL A 7 2.97 14.96 5.00
N ALA A 8 2.74 13.81 4.38
CA ALA A 8 1.64 12.92 4.73
C ALA A 8 2.21 11.70 5.46
N VAL A 9 1.72 11.43 6.66
CA VAL A 9 2.12 10.26 7.46
C VAL A 9 1.02 9.21 7.36
N LEU A 10 1.42 7.96 7.11
CA LEU A 10 0.50 6.85 6.91
C LEU A 10 0.66 5.81 8.02
N ASP A 11 -0.43 5.58 8.74
CA ASP A 11 -0.51 4.62 9.83
C ASP A 11 -1.36 3.42 9.42
N ARG A 12 -0.84 2.22 9.66
CA ARG A 12 -1.57 0.96 9.45
C ARG A 12 -2.26 0.51 10.74
N THR A 13 -2.85 1.46 11.46
CA THR A 13 -3.58 1.24 12.71
C THR A 13 -4.73 2.26 12.85
N LYS A 14 -5.61 2.05 13.82
CA LYS A 14 -6.63 3.01 14.22
C LYS A 14 -6.71 3.02 15.74
N GLU A 15 -6.47 4.18 16.33
CA GLU A 15 -6.64 4.41 17.77
C GLU A 15 -7.84 5.33 18.00
N PRO A 16 -9.04 4.77 18.28
CA PRO A 16 -10.26 5.56 18.41
C PRO A 16 -10.15 6.60 19.53
N GLY A 17 -10.50 7.85 19.25
CA GLY A 17 -10.47 8.96 20.22
C GLY A 17 -9.10 9.62 20.40
N SER A 18 -8.04 9.07 19.81
CA SER A 18 -6.71 9.71 19.81
C SER A 18 -6.70 11.01 18.98
N LEU A 19 -5.76 11.89 19.27
CA LEU A 19 -5.51 13.09 18.46
C LEU A 19 -4.90 12.77 17.08
N GLY A 20 -4.30 11.60 16.94
CA GLY A 20 -3.71 11.07 15.71
C GLY A 20 -3.10 9.71 15.98
N GLU A 21 -2.81 8.98 14.92
CA GLU A 21 -2.18 7.68 15.00
C GLU A 21 -0.70 7.78 15.42
N PRO A 22 -0.09 6.69 15.93
CA PRO A 22 1.22 6.74 16.59
C PRO A 22 2.33 7.35 15.72
N LEU A 23 2.50 6.89 14.48
CA LEU A 23 3.57 7.38 13.62
C LEU A 23 3.33 8.84 13.23
N PHE A 24 2.07 9.22 12.99
CA PHE A 24 1.71 10.62 12.77
C PHE A 24 2.13 11.51 13.96
N LEU A 25 1.86 11.09 15.20
CA LEU A 25 2.21 11.85 16.40
C LEU A 25 3.72 11.93 16.61
N ASP A 26 4.46 10.86 16.37
CA ASP A 26 5.92 10.84 16.45
C ASP A 26 6.55 11.79 15.42
N VAL A 27 6.11 11.73 14.16
CA VAL A 27 6.63 12.59 13.09
C VAL A 27 6.29 14.06 13.35
N LEU A 28 5.06 14.35 13.79
CA LEU A 28 4.65 15.71 14.12
C LEU A 28 5.51 16.28 15.26
N SER A 29 5.72 15.49 16.32
CA SER A 29 6.50 15.91 17.49
C SER A 29 7.96 16.13 17.12
N ALA A 30 8.58 15.20 16.40
CA ALA A 30 9.97 15.32 15.96
C ALA A 30 10.19 16.54 15.06
N LEU A 31 9.27 16.83 14.13
CA LEU A 31 9.36 18.01 13.26
C LEU A 31 9.18 19.31 14.05
N ALA A 32 8.26 19.34 15.02
CA ALA A 32 8.04 20.49 15.88
C ALA A 32 9.25 20.77 16.78
N GLU A 33 9.85 19.73 17.37
CA GLU A 33 11.07 19.85 18.18
C GLU A 33 12.25 20.37 17.35
N ALA A 34 12.51 19.78 16.18
CA ALA A 34 13.59 20.21 15.30
C ALA A 34 13.42 21.67 14.85
N HIS A 35 12.18 22.10 14.58
CA HIS A 35 11.90 23.50 14.25
C HIS A 35 12.14 24.44 15.45
N SER A 36 11.64 24.05 16.63
CA SER A 36 11.81 24.81 17.88
C SER A 36 13.29 24.98 18.27
N ARG A 37 14.12 23.97 18.00
CA ARG A 37 15.58 23.99 18.22
C ARG A 37 16.38 24.66 17.10
N ALA A 38 15.72 25.22 16.08
CA ALA A 38 16.34 25.79 14.89
C ALA A 38 17.22 24.81 14.08
N GLU A 39 17.10 23.49 14.30
CA GLU A 39 17.71 22.44 13.47
C GLU A 39 17.04 22.36 12.09
N ARG A 40 15.79 22.84 12.01
CA ARG A 40 15.03 22.99 10.78
C ARG A 40 14.39 24.37 10.69
N SER A 41 14.64 25.09 9.60
CA SER A 41 14.09 26.43 9.40
C SER A 41 12.59 26.47 9.12
N LEU A 42 12.01 25.40 8.57
CA LEU A 42 10.60 25.33 8.19
C LEU A 42 9.90 24.19 8.93
N MET A 43 8.80 24.50 9.61
CA MET A 43 7.82 23.50 10.06
C MET A 43 6.94 23.08 8.87
N PRO A 44 7.05 21.83 8.37
CA PRO A 44 6.21 21.38 7.27
C PRO A 44 4.74 21.29 7.70
N LEU A 45 3.82 21.45 6.75
CA LEU A 45 2.43 21.03 6.94
C LEU A 45 2.40 19.50 7.04
N VAL A 46 1.85 18.96 8.12
CA VAL A 46 1.76 17.50 8.35
C VAL A 46 0.30 17.07 8.40
N ILE A 47 -0.06 16.08 7.59
CA ILE A 47 -1.36 15.40 7.62
C ILE A 47 -1.19 13.92 8.00
N GLY A 48 -2.21 13.34 8.62
CA GLY A 48 -2.23 11.93 9.02
C GLY A 48 -3.26 11.13 8.22
N GLY A 49 -2.89 9.93 7.79
CA GLY A 49 -3.76 9.05 7.01
C GLY A 49 -3.74 7.63 7.54
N ARG A 50 -4.88 6.94 7.48
CA ARG A 50 -4.96 5.50 7.75
C ARG A 50 -5.10 4.69 6.48
N PHE A 51 -4.41 3.56 6.41
CA PHE A 51 -4.46 2.64 5.28
C PHE A 51 -4.36 1.18 5.73
N GLY A 52 -4.69 0.24 4.85
CA GLY A 52 -4.24 -1.15 4.96
C GLY A 52 -4.75 -1.96 6.17
N LEU A 53 -5.75 -1.47 6.91
CA LEU A 53 -6.31 -2.18 8.07
C LEU A 53 -6.88 -3.53 7.64
N SER A 54 -6.55 -4.58 8.41
CA SER A 54 -7.00 -5.95 8.14
C SER A 54 -6.72 -6.41 6.70
N SER A 55 -5.51 -6.11 6.21
CA SER A 55 -5.08 -6.43 4.84
C SER A 55 -5.95 -5.80 3.74
N LYS A 56 -6.61 -4.67 4.03
CA LYS A 56 -7.16 -3.83 2.97
C LYS A 56 -6.05 -3.49 1.98
N GLU A 57 -6.37 -3.56 0.69
CA GLU A 57 -5.43 -3.29 -0.38
C GLU A 57 -4.83 -1.88 -0.28
N PHE A 58 -3.59 -1.71 -0.72
CA PHE A 58 -2.90 -0.43 -0.81
C PHE A 58 -2.12 -0.33 -2.13
N THR A 59 -2.80 0.14 -3.17
CA THR A 59 -2.28 0.18 -4.54
C THR A 59 -1.46 1.45 -4.84
N PRO A 60 -0.68 1.47 -5.94
CA PRO A 60 -0.04 2.69 -6.42
C PRO A 60 -1.02 3.85 -6.64
N GLY A 61 -2.22 3.54 -7.12
CA GLY A 61 -3.31 4.52 -7.24
C GLY A 61 -3.62 5.20 -5.92
N MET A 62 -3.78 4.42 -4.85
CA MET A 62 -4.01 4.94 -3.50
C MET A 62 -2.86 5.84 -3.03
N VAL A 63 -1.61 5.47 -3.30
CA VAL A 63 -0.42 6.31 -3.02
C VAL A 63 -0.49 7.63 -3.79
N ALA A 64 -0.86 7.60 -5.07
CA ALA A 64 -1.05 8.82 -5.86
C ALA A 64 -2.16 9.71 -5.28
N GLY A 65 -3.25 9.12 -4.77
CA GLY A 65 -4.29 9.84 -4.05
C GLY A 65 -3.77 10.57 -2.81
N VAL A 66 -2.87 9.93 -2.03
CA VAL A 66 -2.22 10.57 -0.87
C VAL A 66 -1.40 11.79 -1.27
N PHE A 67 -0.60 11.68 -2.33
CA PHE A 67 0.16 12.82 -2.86
C PHE A 67 -0.75 13.93 -3.39
N ALA A 68 -1.81 13.58 -4.11
CA ALA A 68 -2.79 14.54 -4.61
C ALA A 68 -3.51 15.28 -3.47
N GLU A 69 -3.88 14.57 -2.40
CA GLU A 69 -4.46 15.19 -1.21
C GLU A 69 -3.48 16.18 -0.57
N LEU A 70 -2.20 15.81 -0.42
CA LEU A 70 -1.16 16.65 0.17
C LEU A 70 -0.91 17.95 -0.63
N GLN A 71 -1.14 17.92 -1.95
CA GLN A 71 -0.99 19.06 -2.85
C GLN A 71 -2.15 20.05 -2.80
N ARG A 72 -3.28 19.72 -2.16
CA ARG A 72 -4.42 20.65 -2.03
C ARG A 72 -4.03 21.90 -1.23
N ASP A 73 -4.69 23.01 -1.51
CA ASP A 73 -4.53 24.25 -0.73
C ASP A 73 -4.85 24.02 0.75
N GLN A 74 -5.96 23.30 0.99
CA GLN A 74 -6.39 22.86 2.32
C GLN A 74 -6.56 21.34 2.31
N PRO A 75 -5.48 20.58 2.59
CA PRO A 75 -5.56 19.13 2.68
C PRO A 75 -6.31 18.72 3.95
N ARG A 76 -7.00 17.57 3.91
CA ARG A 76 -7.61 16.99 5.12
C ARG A 76 -6.54 16.72 6.16
N ARG A 77 -6.79 17.15 7.40
CA ARG A 77 -5.89 16.91 8.54
C ARG A 77 -5.75 15.41 8.85
N ARG A 78 -6.86 14.69 8.74
CA ARG A 78 -6.97 13.24 8.95
C ARG A 78 -7.76 12.64 7.81
N PHE A 79 -7.26 11.56 7.23
CA PHE A 79 -7.92 10.88 6.13
C PHE A 79 -7.84 9.36 6.21
N THR A 80 -8.63 8.69 5.37
CA THR A 80 -8.54 7.25 5.10
C THR A 80 -8.34 7.03 3.62
N VAL A 81 -7.66 5.95 3.23
CA VAL A 81 -7.49 5.56 1.83
C VAL A 81 -7.79 4.08 1.65
N GLY A 82 -8.43 3.73 0.53
CA GLY A 82 -8.85 2.36 0.22
C GLY A 82 -10.25 1.96 0.72
N ILE A 83 -11.03 2.92 1.24
CA ILE A 83 -12.45 2.74 1.61
C ILE A 83 -13.30 3.90 1.08
N ASN A 84 -14.61 3.71 1.07
CA ASN A 84 -15.58 4.80 0.97
C ASN A 84 -16.15 5.05 2.37
N ASP A 85 -15.84 6.20 2.96
CA ASP A 85 -16.36 6.64 4.26
C ASP A 85 -17.37 7.75 4.04
N ASP A 86 -18.62 7.35 3.79
CA ASP A 86 -19.77 8.23 3.54
C ASP A 86 -20.42 8.75 4.82
N VAL A 87 -19.95 8.32 5.99
CA VAL A 87 -20.45 8.77 7.29
C VAL A 87 -19.59 9.91 7.84
N SER A 88 -18.27 9.70 7.98
CA SER A 88 -17.36 10.74 8.50
C SER A 88 -16.59 11.51 7.43
N GLY A 89 -16.71 11.12 6.15
CA GLY A 89 -16.15 11.87 5.02
C GLY A 89 -14.62 11.90 4.99
N THR A 90 -13.96 10.93 5.64
CA THR A 90 -12.49 10.91 5.77
C THR A 90 -11.78 10.31 4.55
N SER A 91 -12.50 9.56 3.71
CA SER A 91 -11.92 8.89 2.55
C SER A 91 -11.47 9.86 1.46
N ILE A 92 -10.28 9.63 0.90
CA ILE A 92 -9.76 10.39 -0.24
C ILE A 92 -10.00 9.67 -1.57
N ALA A 93 -10.14 10.45 -2.64
CA ALA A 93 -10.20 9.92 -4.00
C ALA A 93 -8.80 9.52 -4.51
N TYR A 94 -8.75 8.53 -5.39
CA TYR A 94 -7.52 8.05 -6.01
C TYR A 94 -7.79 7.43 -7.38
N PRO A 95 -6.83 7.46 -8.32
CA PRO A 95 -6.97 6.79 -9.61
C PRO A 95 -6.88 5.27 -9.44
N ALA A 96 -7.95 4.54 -9.75
CA ALA A 96 -8.00 3.08 -9.56
C ALA A 96 -7.08 2.29 -10.52
N GLY A 97 -6.82 2.82 -11.72
CA GLY A 97 -6.10 2.13 -12.80
C GLY A 97 -4.64 2.54 -12.98
N LEU A 98 -3.99 3.14 -11.97
CA LEU A 98 -2.59 3.54 -12.10
C LEU A 98 -1.68 2.30 -12.11
N ASP A 99 -1.08 2.01 -13.27
CA ASP A 99 -0.07 0.97 -13.44
C ASP A 99 1.33 1.60 -13.42
N ILE A 100 2.20 1.06 -12.56
CA ILE A 100 3.61 1.47 -12.42
C ILE A 100 4.55 0.26 -12.58
N GLU A 101 4.01 -0.91 -12.92
CA GLU A 101 4.82 -2.11 -13.10
C GLU A 101 5.64 -2.01 -14.40
N SER A 102 6.81 -2.65 -14.41
CA SER A 102 7.66 -2.66 -15.60
C SER A 102 6.94 -3.39 -16.74
N PRO A 103 6.98 -2.88 -17.99
CA PRO A 103 6.50 -3.63 -19.15
C PRO A 103 7.19 -4.98 -19.34
N SER A 104 8.39 -5.14 -18.78
CA SER A 104 9.15 -6.40 -18.78
C SER A 104 8.70 -7.40 -17.70
N THR A 105 7.77 -7.02 -16.82
CA THR A 105 7.23 -7.88 -15.77
C THR A 105 6.02 -8.62 -16.32
N VAL A 106 6.12 -9.94 -16.39
CA VAL A 106 4.99 -10.83 -16.66
C VAL A 106 4.14 -10.93 -15.40
N ARG A 107 2.83 -10.77 -15.55
CA ARG A 107 1.83 -10.86 -14.49
C ARG A 107 0.88 -12.00 -14.81
N ALA A 108 0.49 -12.77 -13.80
CA ALA A 108 -0.44 -13.86 -13.98
C ALA A 108 -1.37 -14.00 -12.77
N VAL A 109 -2.65 -14.28 -13.05
CA VAL A 109 -3.67 -14.55 -12.03
C VAL A 109 -4.24 -15.94 -12.29
N PHE A 110 -4.22 -16.79 -11.28
CA PHE A 110 -4.76 -18.14 -11.35
C PHE A 110 -5.91 -18.27 -10.38
N PHE A 111 -7.08 -18.64 -10.90
CA PHE A 111 -8.25 -18.98 -10.11
C PHE A 111 -8.29 -20.49 -9.93
N GLY A 112 -8.25 -20.95 -8.68
CA GLY A 112 -8.34 -22.35 -8.32
C GLY A 112 -9.47 -22.63 -7.35
N LEU A 113 -9.75 -23.90 -7.13
CA LEU A 113 -10.64 -24.41 -6.09
C LEU A 113 -9.83 -24.94 -4.90
N GLY A 114 -10.40 -24.86 -3.70
CA GLY A 114 -9.77 -25.41 -2.51
C GLY A 114 -9.43 -26.89 -2.69
N SER A 115 -8.17 -27.23 -2.49
CA SER A 115 -7.59 -28.58 -2.65
C SER A 115 -7.44 -29.09 -4.09
N ASP A 116 -7.52 -28.22 -5.11
CA ASP A 116 -7.30 -28.62 -6.52
C ASP A 116 -5.81 -28.69 -6.93
N GLY A 117 -4.90 -28.24 -6.07
CA GLY A 117 -3.46 -28.22 -6.32
C GLY A 117 -2.93 -26.93 -6.96
N THR A 118 -3.78 -25.99 -7.40
CA THR A 118 -3.40 -24.75 -8.11
C THR A 118 -2.39 -23.91 -7.33
N VAL A 119 -2.65 -23.68 -6.04
CA VAL A 119 -1.73 -22.92 -5.17
C VAL A 119 -0.39 -23.65 -5.03
N GLY A 120 -0.41 -24.98 -4.89
CA GLY A 120 0.81 -25.79 -4.78
C GLY A 120 1.66 -25.72 -6.05
N ALA A 121 1.01 -25.85 -7.22
CA ALA A 121 1.65 -25.70 -8.52
C ALA A 121 2.29 -24.32 -8.68
N ASN A 122 1.55 -23.25 -8.37
CA ASN A 122 2.06 -21.87 -8.45
C ASN A 122 3.24 -21.61 -7.51
N LYS A 123 3.22 -22.15 -6.29
CA LYS A 123 4.39 -22.09 -5.38
C LYS A 123 5.61 -22.78 -5.97
N ASN A 124 5.42 -23.89 -6.68
CA ASN A 124 6.51 -24.58 -7.36
C ASN A 124 7.03 -23.78 -8.56
N THR A 125 6.14 -23.21 -9.37
CA THR A 125 6.50 -22.32 -10.48
C THR A 125 7.36 -21.15 -10.04
N ILE A 126 7.01 -20.50 -8.91
CA ILE A 126 7.85 -19.43 -8.33
C ILE A 126 9.24 -19.93 -7.99
N LYS A 127 9.38 -21.13 -7.43
CA LYS A 127 10.69 -21.70 -7.08
C LYS A 127 11.52 -22.03 -8.31
N ILE A 128 10.89 -22.54 -9.36
CA ILE A 128 11.55 -22.87 -10.62
C ILE A 128 12.06 -21.58 -11.28
N LEU A 129 11.18 -20.59 -11.46
CA LEU A 129 11.53 -19.33 -12.13
C LEU A 129 12.43 -18.44 -11.29
N GLY A 130 12.26 -18.43 -9.97
CA GLY A 130 13.16 -17.71 -9.05
C GLY A 130 14.50 -18.40 -8.80
N GLY A 131 14.71 -19.61 -9.34
CA GLY A 131 16.00 -20.29 -9.35
C GLY A 131 16.90 -19.86 -10.51
N ASP A 132 16.35 -19.17 -11.51
CA ASP A 132 17.11 -18.54 -12.58
C ASP A 132 17.76 -17.24 -12.06
N ALA A 133 19.06 -17.07 -12.33
CA ALA A 133 19.83 -15.93 -11.84
C ALA A 133 19.37 -14.59 -12.46
N ASP A 134 18.78 -14.65 -13.65
CA ASP A 134 18.37 -13.47 -14.41
C ASP A 134 16.89 -13.09 -14.17
N GLN A 135 16.21 -13.75 -13.22
CA GLN A 135 14.78 -13.56 -13.01
C GLN A 135 14.40 -13.38 -11.54
N TYR A 136 13.60 -12.34 -11.29
CA TYR A 136 12.90 -12.15 -10.03
C TYR A 136 11.50 -12.76 -10.12
N ALA A 137 11.08 -13.43 -9.05
CA ALA A 137 9.76 -14.02 -8.92
C ALA A 137 9.07 -13.55 -7.63
N GLN A 138 7.79 -13.22 -7.73
CA GLN A 138 6.93 -12.84 -6.60
C GLN A 138 5.61 -13.63 -6.69
N GLY A 139 5.11 -14.10 -5.55
CA GLY A 139 3.78 -14.69 -5.46
C GLY A 139 3.03 -14.26 -4.21
N TYR A 140 1.74 -14.01 -4.37
CA TYR A 140 0.80 -13.76 -3.30
C TYR A 140 -0.45 -14.64 -3.50
N PHE A 141 -0.95 -15.21 -2.42
CA PHE A 141 -2.02 -16.22 -2.47
C PHE A 141 -3.18 -15.78 -1.58
N VAL A 142 -4.33 -15.53 -2.20
CA VAL A 142 -5.58 -15.21 -1.52
C VAL A 142 -6.34 -16.51 -1.29
N TYR A 143 -6.66 -16.76 -0.02
CA TYR A 143 -7.47 -17.89 0.42
C TYR A 143 -8.79 -17.38 0.99
N ASP A 144 -9.85 -18.17 0.81
CA ASP A 144 -11.06 -18.01 1.60
C ASP A 144 -10.79 -18.45 3.06
N SER A 145 -11.55 -17.90 3.99
CA SER A 145 -11.62 -18.32 5.39
C SER A 145 -12.17 -19.75 5.56
N LYS A 146 -12.92 -20.24 4.57
CA LYS A 146 -13.47 -21.59 4.55
C LYS A 146 -12.39 -22.64 4.32
N LYS A 147 -12.44 -23.73 5.10
CA LYS A 147 -11.42 -24.80 5.07
C LYS A 147 -11.42 -25.65 3.79
N SER A 148 -12.53 -25.74 3.05
CA SER A 148 -12.64 -26.55 1.82
C SER A 148 -13.65 -25.98 0.82
N GLY A 149 -13.51 -26.38 -0.45
CA GLY A 149 -14.49 -26.11 -1.53
C GLY A 149 -14.63 -24.65 -1.95
N SER A 150 -13.69 -23.78 -1.54
CA SER A 150 -13.77 -22.33 -1.77
C SER A 150 -12.71 -21.87 -2.76
N GLN A 151 -12.95 -20.72 -3.40
CA GLN A 151 -12.06 -20.19 -4.42
C GLN A 151 -10.72 -19.76 -3.81
N THR A 152 -9.64 -20.00 -4.57
CA THR A 152 -8.31 -19.45 -4.29
C THR A 152 -7.88 -18.59 -5.46
N VAL A 153 -7.12 -17.52 -5.18
CA VAL A 153 -6.56 -16.66 -6.22
C VAL A 153 -5.06 -16.53 -5.99
N SER A 154 -4.26 -16.94 -6.98
CA SER A 154 -2.81 -16.80 -6.96
C SER A 154 -2.40 -15.64 -7.86
N HIS A 155 -1.69 -14.66 -7.30
CA HIS A 155 -1.14 -13.52 -8.03
C HIS A 155 0.36 -13.71 -8.15
N LEU A 156 0.84 -13.88 -9.38
CA LEU A 156 2.24 -14.11 -9.69
C LEU A 156 2.81 -12.97 -10.52
N ARG A 157 4.07 -12.64 -10.27
CA ARG A 157 4.86 -11.72 -11.08
C ARG A 157 6.26 -12.29 -11.32
N PHE A 158 6.75 -12.13 -12.54
CA PHE A 158 8.09 -12.56 -12.92
C PHE A 158 8.74 -11.53 -13.85
N GLY A 159 10.05 -11.29 -13.74
CA GLY A 159 10.73 -10.41 -14.67
C GLY A 159 12.21 -10.19 -14.34
N PRO A 160 12.94 -9.49 -15.22
CA PRO A 160 14.39 -9.27 -15.06
C PRO A 160 14.75 -8.24 -13.99
N ASN A 161 13.75 -7.50 -13.48
CA ASN A 161 13.95 -6.42 -12.51
C ASN A 161 13.36 -6.79 -11.14
N PRO A 162 13.94 -6.28 -10.02
CA PRO A 162 13.39 -6.49 -8.68
C PRO A 162 11.91 -6.08 -8.58
N ILE A 163 11.07 -6.99 -8.12
CA ILE A 163 9.62 -6.79 -8.05
C ILE A 163 9.24 -6.16 -6.70
N ARG A 164 8.82 -4.89 -6.72
CA ARG A 164 8.36 -4.12 -5.55
C ARG A 164 6.87 -3.80 -5.63
N ALA A 165 6.05 -4.83 -5.83
CA ALA A 165 4.60 -4.72 -5.96
C ALA A 165 3.89 -5.49 -4.85
N PRO A 166 3.87 -5.00 -3.58
CA PRO A 166 3.19 -5.65 -2.47
C PRO A 166 1.67 -5.40 -2.49
N TYR A 167 1.05 -5.51 -3.66
CA TYR A 167 -0.38 -5.32 -3.94
C TYR A 167 -0.84 -6.35 -4.97
N LEU A 168 -2.15 -6.64 -5.01
CA LEU A 168 -2.69 -7.63 -5.95
C LEU A 168 -2.49 -7.22 -7.41
N VAL A 169 -2.35 -8.22 -8.30
CA VAL A 169 -2.38 -8.00 -9.76
C VAL A 169 -3.78 -7.55 -10.16
N ASN A 170 -3.90 -6.45 -10.90
CA ASN A 170 -5.16 -5.81 -11.28
C ASN A 170 -5.45 -5.85 -12.79
N GLN A 171 -4.52 -6.34 -13.61
CA GLN A 171 -4.61 -6.49 -15.08
C GLN A 171 -3.91 -7.75 -15.56
#